data_AF-A0A661CKV0-F1
#
_entry.id   AF-A0A661CKV0-F1
#
_cell.length_a   1.000
_cell.length_b   1.000
_cell.length_c   1.000
_cell.angle_alpha   90.00
_cell.angle_beta   90.00
_cell.angle_gamma   90.00
#
_symmetry.space_group_name_H-M   'P 1'
#
loop_
_entity.id
_entity.type
_entity.pdbx_description
1 polymer ?
#
loop_
_entity_poly.entity_id
_entity_poly.type
_entity_poly.pdbx_seq_one_letter_code
_entity_poly.pdbx_strand_id
1 'polypeptide(L)'
;PTIAYNTITDDRQENLDAEYKTPLSIAVGLEYMIVPTTRVAGTIEWFAEQALYQVMTPEPKEMLVGRSSDKIAVNSQNYLKVEDAADDVVNFAIAVEQAFNNQYKGYLSFRTDFSTFNLNQEETAYISNNLDIYHTTIGITRKSKESELAVGLTYSFGHQDHLLRPVNLDPLSAKSETDFLFTSPGETSAKYHALGVIVGYTYFFK
;
A
#
# COMPACT_ATOMS: atom_id res chain seq x y z
N PRO A 1 -10.25 7.50 -36.68
CA PRO A 1 -9.24 6.45 -36.44
C PRO A 1 -7.92 7.09 -36.00
N THR A 2 -7.67 7.12 -34.69
CA THR A 2 -6.42 7.63 -34.12
C THR A 2 -5.36 6.55 -34.30
N ILE A 3 -4.40 6.78 -35.19
CA ILE A 3 -3.27 5.88 -35.40
C ILE A 3 -2.33 6.08 -34.22
N ALA A 4 -2.22 5.09 -33.34
CA ALA A 4 -1.19 5.06 -32.32
C ALA A 4 0.16 4.84 -33.02
N TYR A 5 1.01 5.88 -33.05
CA TYR A 5 2.40 5.72 -33.44
C TYR A 5 3.12 5.02 -32.28
N ASN A 6 3.71 3.85 -32.54
CA ASN A 6 4.56 3.16 -31.59
C ASN A 6 5.91 3.88 -31.55
N THR A 7 5.95 5.01 -30.84
CA THR A 7 7.13 5.81 -30.65
C THR A 7 7.79 5.42 -29.34
N ILE A 8 8.97 4.82 -29.43
CA ILE A 8 9.86 4.69 -28.26
C ILE A 8 10.38 6.09 -27.98
N THR A 9 9.95 6.65 -26.84
CA THR A 9 10.49 7.89 -26.29
C THR A 9 11.29 7.55 -25.05
N ASP A 10 12.50 8.07 -24.94
CA ASP A 10 13.39 7.81 -23.80
C ASP A 10 14.00 9.12 -23.30
N ASP A 11 14.00 9.27 -21.98
CA ASP A 11 14.79 10.26 -21.27
C ASP A 11 15.19 9.70 -19.91
N ARG A 12 16.43 9.98 -19.51
CA ARG A 12 16.99 9.57 -18.23
C ARG A 12 17.55 10.80 -17.53
N GLN A 13 17.04 11.02 -16.32
CA GLN A 13 17.48 12.07 -15.42
C GLN A 13 17.77 11.47 -14.05
N GLU A 14 18.81 11.96 -13.39
CA GLU A 14 19.27 11.47 -12.10
C GLU A 14 19.29 12.63 -11.10
N ASN A 15 19.22 12.30 -9.80
CA ASN A 15 19.21 13.29 -8.71
C ASN A 15 18.02 14.27 -8.77
N LEU A 16 16.86 13.81 -9.26
CA LEU A 16 15.62 14.57 -9.10
C LEU A 16 15.15 14.48 -7.65
N ASP A 17 14.76 15.62 -7.10
CA ASP A 17 14.13 15.68 -5.78
C ASP A 17 12.76 14.99 -5.82
N ALA A 18 12.46 14.26 -4.75
CA ALA A 18 11.17 13.59 -4.56
C ALA A 18 10.53 14.07 -3.25
N GLU A 19 9.35 14.67 -3.34
CA GLU A 19 8.58 15.15 -2.19
C GLU A 19 7.32 14.29 -2.01
N TYR A 20 7.21 13.62 -0.86
CA TYR A 20 6.05 12.78 -0.53
C TYR A 20 5.17 13.47 0.51
N LYS A 21 3.86 13.46 0.26
CA LYS A 21 2.87 13.99 1.20
C LYS A 21 2.13 12.84 1.86
N THR A 22 2.03 12.90 3.19
CA THR A 22 1.26 11.93 3.97
C THR A 22 -0.13 12.48 4.26
N PRO A 23 -1.19 11.66 4.08
CA PRO A 23 -2.55 12.09 4.39
C PRO A 23 -2.71 12.37 5.89
N LEU A 24 -3.60 13.30 6.22
CA LEU A 24 -4.02 13.52 7.59
C LEU A 24 -4.78 12.27 8.09
N SER A 25 -4.46 11.77 9.28
CA SER A 25 -5.25 10.72 9.93
C SER A 25 -5.82 11.17 11.28
N ILE A 26 -7.02 10.68 11.59
CA ILE A 26 -7.70 10.91 12.86
C ILE A 26 -8.20 9.56 13.38
N ALA A 27 -7.77 9.19 14.59
CA ALA A 27 -8.16 7.94 15.23
C ALA A 27 -8.89 8.17 16.55
N VAL A 28 -9.90 7.34 16.80
CA VAL A 28 -10.60 7.25 18.09
C VAL A 28 -10.60 5.81 18.54
N GLY A 29 -10.26 5.60 19.81
CA GLY A 29 -10.21 4.28 20.44
C GLY A 29 -10.94 4.25 21.76
N LEU A 30 -11.52 3.09 22.08
CA LEU A 30 -12.14 2.82 23.36
C LEU A 30 -11.69 1.45 23.88
N GLU A 31 -11.38 1.38 25.18
CA GLU A 31 -11.14 0.13 25.90
C GLU A 31 -12.20 0.00 26.99
N TYR A 32 -12.78 -1.19 27.12
CA TYR A 32 -13.76 -1.50 28.14
C TYR A 32 -13.41 -2.81 28.85
N MET A 33 -13.36 -2.75 30.18
CA MET A 33 -13.19 -3.92 31.03
C MET A 33 -14.56 -4.58 31.24
N ILE A 34 -14.80 -5.72 30.58
CA ILE A 34 -16.06 -6.46 30.72
C ILE A 34 -16.12 -7.14 32.09
N VAL A 35 -15.01 -7.77 32.48
CA VAL A 35 -14.80 -8.38 33.79
C VAL A 35 -13.35 -8.11 34.23
N PRO A 36 -12.98 -8.29 35.51
CA PRO A 36 -11.62 -7.97 35.98
C PRO A 36 -10.49 -8.64 35.20
N THR A 37 -10.77 -9.77 34.55
CA THR A 37 -9.80 -10.55 33.77
C THR A 37 -9.91 -10.31 32.25
N THR A 38 -10.94 -9.62 31.75
CA THR A 38 -11.18 -9.52 30.30
C THR A 38 -11.47 -8.08 29.90
N ARG A 39 -10.70 -7.60 28.92
CA ARG A 39 -10.90 -6.29 28.31
C ARG A 39 -11.13 -6.44 26.83
N VAL A 40 -11.96 -5.57 26.29
CA VAL A 40 -12.14 -5.42 24.86
C VAL A 40 -11.74 -4.01 24.47
N ALA A 41 -11.05 -3.88 23.35
CA ALA A 41 -10.67 -2.61 22.79
C ALA A 41 -11.14 -2.54 21.33
N GLY A 42 -11.51 -1.34 20.90
CA GLY A 42 -11.85 -1.05 19.53
C GLY A 42 -11.27 0.29 19.12
N THR A 43 -10.81 0.39 17.88
CA THR A 43 -10.33 1.64 17.29
C THR A 43 -10.91 1.81 15.90
N ILE A 44 -11.16 3.06 15.53
CA ILE A 44 -11.47 3.47 14.17
C ILE A 44 -10.49 4.58 13.82
N GLU A 45 -9.90 4.50 12.63
CA GLU A 45 -9.00 5.51 12.09
C GLU A 45 -9.47 5.90 10.70
N TRP A 46 -9.63 7.20 10.48
CA TRP A 46 -9.96 7.77 9.18
C TRP A 46 -8.74 8.50 8.62
N PHE A 47 -8.46 8.29 7.35
CA PHE A 47 -7.45 9.00 6.57
C PHE A 47 -8.15 9.91 5.56
N ALA A 48 -7.74 11.18 5.53
CA ALA A 48 -8.28 12.16 4.61
C ALA A 48 -7.80 11.92 3.18
N GLU A 49 -8.68 12.19 2.22
CA GLU A 49 -8.34 12.23 0.80
C GLU A 49 -7.18 13.20 0.55
N GLN A 50 -6.27 12.80 -0.32
CA GLN A 50 -5.15 13.58 -0.80
C GLN A 50 -5.28 13.77 -2.31
N ALA A 51 -5.52 15.01 -2.71
CA ALA A 51 -5.59 15.39 -4.13
C ALA A 51 -4.26 15.10 -4.84
N LEU A 52 -4.34 14.89 -6.16
CA LEU A 52 -3.19 14.64 -7.03
C LEU A 52 -2.08 15.66 -6.79
N TYR A 53 -0.88 15.16 -6.57
CA TYR A 53 0.31 15.99 -6.45
C TYR A 53 1.49 15.33 -7.15
N GLN A 54 2.45 16.15 -7.55
CA GLN A 54 3.68 15.68 -8.18
C GLN A 54 4.67 15.27 -7.10
N VAL A 55 5.02 13.99 -7.07
CA VAL A 55 6.08 13.45 -6.23
C VAL A 55 7.43 13.86 -6.79
N MET A 56 7.56 13.75 -8.12
CA MET A 56 8.80 14.00 -8.84
C MET A 56 8.47 14.64 -10.17
N THR A 57 9.17 15.73 -10.49
CA THR A 57 9.03 16.44 -11.77
C THR A 57 10.38 16.45 -12.48
N PRO A 58 10.48 15.87 -13.69
CA PRO A 58 11.71 15.92 -14.47
C PRO A 58 11.99 17.33 -14.97
N GLU A 59 13.27 17.66 -15.13
CA GLU A 59 13.68 18.90 -15.78
C GLU A 59 13.21 18.90 -17.25
N PRO A 60 12.86 20.08 -17.81
CA PRO A 60 12.41 20.16 -19.20
C PRO A 60 13.53 19.73 -20.15
N LYS A 61 13.32 18.62 -20.86
CA LYS A 61 14.25 18.09 -21.85
C LYS A 61 13.47 17.52 -23.02
N GLU A 62 14.01 17.68 -24.24
CA GLU A 62 13.44 17.02 -25.42
C GLU A 62 13.73 15.53 -25.33
N MET A 63 12.67 14.71 -25.34
CA MET A 63 12.79 13.26 -25.32
C MET A 63 13.33 12.75 -26.66
N LEU A 64 14.12 11.67 -26.62
CA LEU A 64 14.59 11.01 -27.84
C LEU A 64 13.44 10.21 -28.46
N VAL A 65 12.89 10.70 -29.58
CA VAL A 65 11.79 10.08 -30.33
C VAL A 65 12.36 9.16 -31.42
N GLY A 66 12.07 7.86 -31.36
CA GLY A 66 12.48 6.90 -32.39
C GLY A 66 11.89 7.23 -33.77
N ARG A 67 12.78 7.53 -34.75
CA ARG A 67 12.55 7.77 -36.20
C ARG A 67 11.08 7.94 -36.65
N SER A 68 10.47 9.07 -36.29
CA SER A 68 9.30 9.61 -37.02
C SER A 68 9.75 10.88 -37.75
N SER A 69 9.34 11.04 -39.01
CA SER A 69 9.65 12.23 -39.84
C SER A 69 9.00 13.51 -39.33
N ASP A 70 8.07 13.40 -38.38
CA ASP A 70 7.41 14.50 -37.73
C ASP A 70 8.01 14.71 -36.34
N LYS A 71 8.85 15.74 -36.21
CA LYS A 71 9.46 16.18 -34.95
C LYS A 71 8.38 16.75 -34.02
N ILE A 72 7.58 15.89 -33.41
CA ILE A 72 6.82 16.29 -32.22
C ILE A 72 7.86 16.36 -31.10
N ALA A 73 8.23 17.57 -30.69
CA ALA A 73 9.06 17.77 -29.51
C ALA A 73 8.23 17.36 -28.28
N VAL A 74 8.40 16.11 -27.85
CA VAL A 74 7.81 15.58 -26.62
C VAL A 74 8.72 16.02 -25.47
N ASN A 75 8.18 16.81 -24.54
CA ASN A 75 8.94 17.32 -23.39
C ASN A 75 8.79 16.37 -22.20
N SER A 76 9.92 15.92 -21.64
CA SER A 76 9.95 14.99 -20.51
C SER A 76 9.09 15.42 -19.32
N GLN A 77 9.01 16.73 -19.05
CA GLN A 77 8.23 17.29 -17.94
C GLN A 77 6.73 16.98 -18.02
N ASN A 78 6.19 16.81 -19.23
CA ASN A 78 4.77 16.55 -19.44
C ASN A 78 4.41 15.06 -19.38
N TYR A 79 5.37 14.16 -19.63
CA TYR A 79 5.12 12.73 -19.85
C TYR A 79 5.80 11.80 -18.84
N LEU A 80 6.85 12.27 -18.16
CA LEU A 80 7.63 11.49 -17.19
C LEU A 80 7.50 12.00 -15.75
N LYS A 81 6.52 12.86 -15.47
CA LYS A 81 6.16 13.25 -14.09
C LYS A 81 5.72 12.01 -13.31
N VAL A 82 6.00 11.97 -12.02
CA VAL A 82 5.47 10.93 -11.11
C VAL A 82 4.46 11.61 -10.21
N GLU A 83 3.22 11.16 -10.29
CA GLU A 83 2.11 11.72 -9.53
C GLU A 83 1.57 10.68 -8.54
N ASP A 84 1.06 11.17 -7.42
CA ASP A 84 0.48 10.34 -6.36
C ASP A 84 -0.78 11.01 -5.82
N ALA A 85 -1.69 10.19 -5.32
CA ALA A 85 -2.99 10.57 -4.80
C ALA A 85 -3.50 9.48 -3.85
N ALA A 86 -4.37 9.84 -2.92
CA ALA A 86 -4.96 8.89 -1.98
C ALA A 86 -6.45 9.19 -1.79
N ASP A 87 -7.29 8.16 -1.87
CA ASP A 87 -8.70 8.25 -1.50
C ASP A 87 -8.89 8.28 0.02
N ASP A 88 -10.04 8.77 0.46
CA ASP A 88 -10.42 8.68 1.86
C ASP A 88 -10.69 7.24 2.26
N VAL A 89 -10.19 6.84 3.43
CA VAL A 89 -10.33 5.46 3.89
C VAL A 89 -10.55 5.39 5.40
N VAL A 90 -11.36 4.42 5.84
CA VAL A 90 -11.65 4.18 7.25
C VAL A 90 -11.22 2.77 7.62
N ASN A 91 -10.19 2.68 8.44
CA ASN A 91 -9.72 1.44 9.04
C ASN A 91 -10.31 1.24 10.43
N PHE A 92 -10.47 -0.02 10.82
CA PHE A 92 -10.89 -0.36 12.18
C PHE A 92 -10.09 -1.52 12.75
N ALA A 93 -10.04 -1.59 14.07
CA ALA A 93 -9.47 -2.71 14.79
C ALA A 93 -10.32 -3.06 16.00
N ILE A 94 -10.32 -4.34 16.35
CA ILE A 94 -10.87 -4.86 17.59
C ILE A 94 -9.85 -5.79 18.25
N ALA A 95 -9.83 -5.78 19.57
CA ALA A 95 -8.95 -6.64 20.35
C ALA A 95 -9.62 -7.13 21.63
N VAL A 96 -9.23 -8.33 22.06
CA VAL A 96 -9.59 -8.90 23.35
C VAL A 96 -8.30 -9.18 24.11
N GLU A 97 -8.20 -8.67 25.32
CA GLU A 97 -7.18 -9.05 26.31
C GLU A 97 -7.82 -9.95 27.36
N GLN A 98 -7.19 -11.09 27.65
CA GLN A 98 -7.59 -12.01 28.71
C GLN A 98 -6.44 -12.26 29.67
N ALA A 99 -6.56 -11.83 30.92
CA ALA A 99 -5.70 -12.26 32.01
C ALA A 99 -6.07 -13.69 32.43
N PHE A 100 -5.11 -14.60 32.36
CA PHE A 100 -5.27 -15.98 32.85
C PHE A 100 -4.91 -16.08 34.33
N ASN A 101 -3.94 -15.29 34.76
CA ASN A 101 -3.52 -15.12 36.16
C ASN A 101 -2.70 -13.82 36.29
N ASN A 102 -2.10 -13.61 37.47
CA ASN A 102 -1.30 -12.40 37.76
C ASN A 102 0.00 -12.29 36.94
N GLN A 103 0.41 -13.36 36.25
CA GLN A 103 1.64 -13.43 35.46
C GLN A 103 1.38 -13.49 33.96
N TYR A 104 0.24 -14.01 33.50
CA TYR A 104 -0.01 -14.27 32.08
C TYR A 104 -1.26 -13.58 31.57
N LYS A 105 -1.11 -12.92 30.41
CA LYS A 105 -2.20 -12.33 29.63
C LYS A 105 -2.13 -12.79 28.19
N GLY A 106 -3.27 -13.14 27.61
CA GLY A 106 -3.42 -13.44 26.18
C GLY A 106 -4.08 -12.29 25.44
N TYR A 107 -3.80 -12.19 24.15
CA TYR A 107 -4.34 -11.19 23.24
C TYR A 107 -4.82 -11.87 21.96
N LEU A 108 -5.98 -11.43 21.47
CA LEU A 108 -6.46 -11.73 20.13
C LEU A 108 -6.94 -10.41 19.52
N SER A 109 -6.45 -10.06 18.34
CA SER A 109 -6.89 -8.85 17.64
C SER A 109 -7.13 -9.10 16.16
N PHE A 110 -7.99 -8.25 15.60
CA PHE A 110 -8.27 -8.16 14.19
C PHE A 110 -8.23 -6.69 13.78
N ARG A 111 -7.59 -6.36 12.66
CA ARG A 111 -7.60 -5.01 12.08
C ARG A 111 -7.65 -5.04 10.56
N THR A 112 -8.19 -3.98 9.98
CA THR A 112 -8.21 -3.73 8.53
C THR A 112 -7.17 -2.68 8.14
N ASP A 113 -6.67 -2.82 6.92
CA ASP A 113 -5.83 -1.86 6.24
C ASP A 113 -6.32 -1.79 4.79
N PHE A 114 -7.32 -0.95 4.56
CA PHE A 114 -7.95 -0.75 3.27
C PHE A 114 -7.08 0.16 2.40
N SER A 115 -7.03 -0.13 1.10
CA SER A 115 -6.22 0.62 0.16
C SER A 115 -6.81 2.01 -0.11
N THR A 116 -5.94 3.00 -0.24
CA THR A 116 -6.28 4.36 -0.68
C THR A 116 -6.14 4.54 -2.20
N PHE A 117 -5.97 3.45 -2.95
CA PHE A 117 -5.67 3.53 -4.37
C PHE A 117 -6.89 3.95 -5.20
N ASN A 118 -6.74 5.06 -5.94
CA ASN A 118 -7.77 5.59 -6.83
C ASN A 118 -7.43 5.31 -8.31
N LEU A 119 -8.29 4.53 -8.99
CA LEU A 119 -8.16 4.20 -10.42
C LEU A 119 -8.58 5.32 -11.38
N ASN A 120 -9.32 6.32 -10.91
CA ASN A 120 -9.95 7.32 -11.77
C ASN A 120 -9.04 8.49 -12.15
N GLN A 121 -7.80 8.50 -11.65
CA GLN A 121 -6.81 9.50 -11.99
C GLN A 121 -5.85 8.86 -12.99
N GLU A 122 -6.20 8.95 -14.27
CA GLU A 122 -5.34 8.53 -15.38
C GLU A 122 -4.14 9.49 -15.44
N GLU A 123 -2.89 9.00 -15.38
CA GLU A 123 -1.86 9.29 -16.40
C GLU A 123 -0.41 8.91 -16.05
N THR A 124 -0.01 8.53 -14.83
CA THR A 124 1.42 8.22 -14.57
C THR A 124 1.71 7.03 -13.67
N ALA A 125 2.96 6.55 -13.70
CA ALA A 125 3.40 5.28 -13.10
C ALA A 125 3.18 5.24 -11.57
N TYR A 126 2.17 4.48 -11.13
CA TYR A 126 1.78 4.40 -9.73
C TYR A 126 2.61 3.38 -8.94
N ILE A 127 3.03 3.78 -7.73
CA ILE A 127 3.83 2.98 -6.78
C ILE A 127 2.98 2.55 -5.55
N SER A 128 1.64 2.59 -5.65
CA SER A 128 0.76 2.33 -4.50
C SER A 128 0.21 0.90 -4.47
N ASN A 129 0.09 0.35 -3.27
CA ASN A 129 -0.47 -0.99 -3.02
C ASN A 129 -2.00 -0.92 -3.10
N ASN A 130 -2.56 -1.47 -4.18
CA ASN A 130 -3.99 -1.56 -4.43
C ASN A 130 -4.59 -2.86 -3.87
N LEU A 131 -4.38 -3.16 -2.58
CA LEU A 131 -5.01 -4.31 -1.92
C LEU A 131 -5.50 -3.94 -0.53
N ASP A 132 -6.73 -4.34 -0.25
CA ASP A 132 -7.26 -4.39 1.10
C ASP A 132 -6.64 -5.56 1.87
N ILE A 133 -6.05 -5.26 3.03
CA ILE A 133 -5.35 -6.23 3.86
C ILE A 133 -6.06 -6.35 5.21
N TYR A 134 -6.21 -7.59 5.65
CA TYR A 134 -6.76 -7.96 6.94
C TYR A 134 -5.67 -8.60 7.78
N HIS A 135 -5.59 -8.23 9.05
CA HIS A 135 -4.60 -8.75 9.98
C HIS A 135 -5.29 -9.39 11.18
N THR A 136 -4.90 -10.63 11.49
CA THR A 136 -5.25 -11.31 12.73
C THR A 136 -4.00 -11.53 13.55
N THR A 137 -4.00 -11.07 14.81
CA THR A 137 -2.86 -11.25 15.73
C THR A 137 -3.28 -12.05 16.95
N ILE A 138 -2.46 -13.03 17.32
CA ILE A 138 -2.56 -13.73 18.60
C ILE A 138 -1.27 -13.54 19.37
N GLY A 139 -1.37 -13.28 20.67
CA GLY A 139 -0.18 -13.04 21.49
C GLY A 139 -0.37 -13.43 22.95
N ILE A 140 0.76 -13.53 23.65
CA ILE A 140 0.83 -13.77 25.08
C ILE A 140 1.89 -12.88 25.70
N THR A 141 1.59 -12.34 26.87
CA THR A 141 2.54 -11.62 27.70
C THR A 141 2.73 -12.34 29.02
N ARG A 142 3.99 -12.47 29.44
CA ARG A 142 4.41 -12.96 30.75
C ARG A 142 5.04 -11.81 31.55
N LYS A 143 4.40 -11.46 32.65
CA LYS A 143 4.88 -10.50 33.64
C LYS A 143 5.67 -11.19 34.74
N SER A 144 6.86 -10.67 34.99
CA SER A 144 7.73 -10.97 36.13
C SER A 144 7.78 -9.76 37.07
N LYS A 145 8.53 -9.86 38.19
CA LYS A 145 8.61 -8.76 39.17
C LYS A 145 9.20 -7.47 38.60
N GLU A 146 10.16 -7.59 37.69
CA GLU A 146 10.95 -6.48 37.13
C GLU A 146 10.95 -6.48 35.60
N SER A 147 10.17 -7.35 34.98
CA SER A 147 10.14 -7.43 33.52
C SER A 147 8.81 -7.93 32.98
N GLU A 148 8.62 -7.69 31.70
CA GLU A 148 7.48 -8.15 30.93
C GLU A 148 7.95 -8.62 29.57
N LEU A 149 7.65 -9.87 29.21
CA LEU A 149 7.97 -10.45 27.92
C LEU A 149 6.66 -10.66 27.14
N ALA A 150 6.56 -10.09 25.95
CA ALA A 150 5.46 -10.26 25.02
C ALA A 150 5.93 -11.04 23.79
N VAL A 151 5.15 -12.03 23.37
CA VAL A 151 5.36 -12.78 22.12
C VAL A 151 4.04 -12.87 21.38
N GLY A 152 4.04 -12.59 20.08
CA GLY A 152 2.85 -12.63 19.24
C GLY A 152 3.14 -13.12 17.83
N LEU A 153 2.09 -13.64 17.18
CA LEU A 153 2.06 -14.05 15.79
C LEU A 153 0.98 -13.26 15.09
N THR A 154 1.32 -12.67 13.95
CA THR A 154 0.39 -11.94 13.08
C THR A 154 0.27 -12.67 11.76
N TYR A 155 -0.95 -12.92 11.32
CA TYR A 155 -1.24 -13.38 9.97
C TYR A 155 -1.99 -12.29 9.22
N SER A 156 -1.48 -11.94 8.04
CA SER A 156 -2.02 -10.90 7.19
C SER A 156 -2.45 -11.52 5.88
N PHE A 157 -3.64 -11.18 5.40
CA PHE A 157 -4.16 -11.68 4.14
C PHE A 157 -4.97 -10.62 3.41
N GLY A 158 -4.89 -10.61 2.09
CA GLY A 158 -5.60 -9.67 1.23
C GLY A 158 -5.90 -10.32 -0.11
N HIS A 159 -7.01 -9.93 -0.73
CA HIS A 159 -7.43 -10.45 -2.02
C HIS A 159 -8.15 -9.36 -2.81
N GLN A 160 -7.70 -9.14 -4.05
CA GLN A 160 -8.36 -8.22 -4.96
C GLN A 160 -8.50 -8.86 -6.33
N ASP A 161 -9.75 -8.90 -6.79
CA ASP A 161 -10.10 -9.30 -8.15
C ASP A 161 -10.12 -8.06 -9.06
N HIS A 162 -9.93 -8.26 -10.36
CA HIS A 162 -10.00 -7.20 -11.38
C HIS A 162 -8.90 -6.12 -11.25
N LEU A 163 -7.70 -6.49 -10.81
CA LEU A 163 -6.54 -5.60 -10.87
C LEU A 163 -6.15 -5.37 -12.33
N LEU A 164 -6.15 -4.10 -12.75
CA LEU A 164 -5.66 -3.70 -14.07
C LEU A 164 -4.15 -3.91 -14.13
N ARG A 165 -3.71 -4.78 -15.04
CA ARG A 165 -2.29 -4.90 -15.38
C ARG A 165 -1.96 -3.95 -16.53
N PRO A 166 -1.13 -2.92 -16.32
CA PRO A 166 -0.71 -2.02 -17.40
C PRO A 166 0.26 -2.70 -18.38
N VAL A 167 0.87 -3.82 -17.98
CA VAL A 167 1.83 -4.60 -18.79
C VAL A 167 1.40 -6.06 -18.83
N ASN A 168 1.22 -6.59 -20.04
CA ASN A 168 0.95 -8.00 -20.26
C ASN A 168 2.28 -8.71 -20.60
N LEU A 169 2.70 -9.65 -19.76
CA LEU A 169 3.94 -10.41 -19.91
C LEU A 169 3.68 -11.85 -20.42
N ASP A 170 2.50 -12.11 -21.00
CA ASP A 170 2.22 -13.40 -21.61
C ASP A 170 2.68 -13.41 -23.08
N PRO A 171 3.78 -14.10 -23.42
CA PRO A 171 4.30 -14.14 -24.77
C PRO A 171 3.37 -14.86 -25.76
N LEU A 172 2.35 -15.60 -25.27
CA LEU A 172 1.42 -16.37 -26.10
C LEU A 172 0.18 -15.57 -26.54
N SER A 173 -0.07 -14.39 -25.96
CA SER A 173 -1.21 -13.53 -26.31
C SER A 173 -0.84 -12.37 -27.24
N ALA A 174 0.45 -12.21 -27.57
CA ALA A 174 0.93 -11.22 -28.53
C ALA A 174 0.49 -11.59 -29.97
N LYS A 175 -0.39 -10.78 -30.56
CA LYS A 175 -0.86 -10.96 -31.96
C LYS A 175 0.10 -10.36 -33.00
N SER A 176 1.15 -9.68 -32.55
CA SER A 176 2.14 -8.95 -33.36
C SER A 176 3.47 -8.81 -32.60
N GLU A 177 4.60 -8.68 -33.29
CA GLU A 177 5.92 -8.39 -32.69
C GLU A 177 5.97 -7.00 -32.02
N THR A 178 5.04 -6.09 -32.36
CA THR A 178 4.90 -4.75 -31.75
C THR A 178 4.14 -4.74 -30.43
N ASP A 179 3.52 -5.87 -30.06
CA ASP A 179 2.48 -6.00 -29.04
C ASP A 179 2.96 -6.72 -27.77
N PHE A 180 4.28 -6.95 -27.68
CA PHE A 180 4.89 -7.90 -26.75
C PHE A 180 4.90 -7.45 -25.27
N LEU A 181 4.62 -6.17 -24.96
CA LEU A 181 4.64 -5.64 -23.58
C LEU A 181 3.37 -4.86 -23.19
N PHE A 182 2.60 -4.34 -24.14
CA PHE A 182 1.46 -3.43 -23.88
C PHE A 182 0.14 -3.91 -24.51
N THR A 183 -0.04 -5.21 -24.70
CA THR A 183 -1.33 -5.76 -25.14
C THR A 183 -2.39 -5.60 -24.06
N SER A 184 -3.61 -5.24 -24.49
CA SER A 184 -4.87 -5.03 -23.76
C SER A 184 -4.80 -5.25 -22.23
N PRO A 185 -5.13 -4.23 -21.42
CA PRO A 185 -5.21 -4.36 -19.96
C PRO A 185 -6.00 -5.61 -19.60
N GLY A 186 -5.29 -6.60 -19.06
CA GLY A 186 -5.89 -7.82 -18.57
C GLY A 186 -6.23 -7.64 -17.10
N GLU A 187 -7.42 -8.08 -16.70
CA GLU A 187 -7.77 -8.21 -15.30
C GLU A 187 -7.00 -9.39 -14.70
N THR A 188 -6.37 -9.18 -13.55
CA THR A 188 -5.73 -10.25 -12.78
C THR A 188 -6.24 -10.26 -11.35
N SER A 189 -6.00 -11.37 -10.66
CA SER A 189 -6.24 -11.44 -9.21
C SER A 189 -4.91 -11.39 -8.49
N ALA A 190 -4.83 -10.56 -7.45
CA ALA A 190 -3.69 -10.54 -6.54
C ALA A 190 -4.11 -11.11 -5.19
N LYS A 191 -3.24 -11.95 -4.65
CA LYS A 191 -3.37 -12.54 -3.32
C LYS A 191 -2.17 -12.17 -2.50
N TYR A 192 -2.42 -11.70 -1.29
CA TYR A 192 -1.40 -11.36 -0.32
C TYR A 192 -1.54 -12.26 0.89
N HIS A 193 -0.41 -12.83 1.33
CA HIS A 193 -0.30 -13.61 2.55
C HIS A 193 1.03 -13.29 3.21
N ALA A 194 1.00 -12.89 4.48
CA ALA A 194 2.21 -12.64 5.26
C ALA A 194 2.06 -13.16 6.70
N LEU A 195 3.16 -13.71 7.22
CA LEU A 195 3.29 -14.14 8.61
C LEU A 195 4.36 -13.28 9.30
N GLY A 196 4.00 -12.69 10.43
CA GLY A 196 4.87 -11.87 11.26
C GLY A 196 5.00 -12.43 12.67
N VAL A 197 6.17 -12.24 13.27
CA VAL A 197 6.45 -12.55 14.68
C VAL A 197 6.76 -11.26 15.41
N ILE A 198 6.14 -11.06 16.57
CA ILE A 198 6.37 -9.90 17.44
C ILE A 198 7.01 -10.42 18.72
N VAL A 199 8.14 -9.84 19.12
CA VAL A 199 8.78 -10.11 20.41
C VAL A 199 9.09 -8.77 21.06
N GLY A 200 8.60 -8.58 22.28
CA GLY A 200 8.83 -7.37 23.07
C GLY A 200 9.33 -7.76 24.45
N TYR A 201 10.36 -7.07 24.94
CA TYR A 201 10.85 -7.25 26.31
C TYR A 201 10.99 -5.87 26.96
N THR A 202 10.28 -5.68 28.07
CA THR A 202 10.33 -4.46 28.87
C THR A 202 10.94 -4.80 30.23
N TYR A 203 11.95 -4.06 30.66
CA TYR A 203 12.54 -4.16 31.99
C TYR A 203 12.22 -2.89 32.79
N PHE A 204 11.73 -3.07 34.02
CA PHE A 204 11.36 -1.98 34.91
C PHE A 204 12.52 -1.69 35.87
N PHE A 205 13.24 -0.60 35.63
CA PHE A 205 14.22 -0.09 36.60
C PHE A 205 13.49 0.47 37.83
N LYS A 206 13.91 0.05 39.01
CA LYS A 206 13.46 0.57 40.30
C LYS A 206 14.55 1.40 40.95
#